data_AF-A0A965PSB2-F1
#
_entry.id   AF-A0A965PSB2-F1
#
_cell.length_a   1.000
_cell.length_b   1.000
_cell.length_c   1.000
_cell.angle_alpha   90.00
_cell.angle_beta   90.00
_cell.angle_gamma   90.00
#
_symmetry.space_group_name_H-M   'P 1'
#
loop_
_entity.id
_entity.type
_entity.pdbx_description
1 polymer ?
#
loop_
_entity_poly.entity_id
_entity_poly.type
_entity_poly.pdbx_seq_one_letter_code
_entity_poly.pdbx_strand_id
1 'polypeptide(L)'
;MNNYTKELFESIKQNTAWDVARLGKFTGSRLGDLFTQPKTKAAQEAGEWSKTAENYILSKVMEIVTGQSQDGASSAAIDHGNEWEETALLELQKAIGSPDEKTQLRPGFKLFNEYSGASPDAFMQLADTKIGVEIKCPYNPINHYHHCKIQSEADLKVINSDYYWQVQMNMLTYEIGGWIFASFDPRQPEHRRLHWAICYAVPEDMQLAIDVMEKAKHYRDQILNEWMFNNKNK
;
A
#
# COMPACT_ATOMS: atom_id res chain seq x y z
N MET A 1 -15.53 -31.29 15.07
CA MET A 1 -14.30 -30.47 15.05
C MET A 1 -14.29 -29.66 16.33
N ASN A 2 -13.18 -29.67 17.08
CA ASN A 2 -13.07 -28.90 18.33
C ASN A 2 -12.97 -27.40 17.98
N ASN A 3 -13.49 -26.51 18.83
CA ASN A 3 -13.51 -25.06 18.58
C ASN A 3 -12.10 -24.51 18.29
N TYR A 4 -11.08 -25.06 18.95
CA TYR A 4 -9.67 -24.74 18.68
C TYR A 4 -9.23 -25.08 17.25
N THR A 5 -9.68 -26.21 16.70
CA THR A 5 -9.34 -26.60 15.33
C THR A 5 -10.05 -25.70 14.32
N LYS A 6 -11.28 -25.27 14.63
CA LYS A 6 -12.05 -24.37 13.78
C LYS A 6 -11.47 -22.94 13.80
N GLU A 7 -11.07 -22.45 14.97
CA GLU A 7 -10.38 -21.17 15.15
C GLU A 7 -8.99 -21.16 14.51
N LEU A 8 -8.24 -22.26 14.61
CA LEU A 8 -6.95 -22.43 13.94
C LEU A 8 -7.12 -22.50 12.41
N PHE A 9 -8.14 -23.19 11.90
CA PHE A 9 -8.43 -23.22 10.47
C PHE A 9 -8.91 -21.86 9.94
N GLU A 10 -9.70 -21.11 10.71
CA GLU A 10 -10.11 -19.74 10.38
C GLU A 10 -8.93 -18.76 10.44
N SER A 11 -8.02 -18.87 11.42
CA SER A 11 -6.82 -18.01 11.50
C SER A 11 -5.79 -18.34 10.40
N ILE A 12 -5.62 -19.63 10.07
CA ILE A 12 -4.84 -20.06 8.91
C ILE A 12 -5.51 -19.57 7.63
N LYS A 13 -6.84 -19.61 7.50
CA LYS A 13 -7.55 -19.06 6.33
C LYS A 13 -7.38 -17.55 6.22
N GLN A 14 -7.42 -16.79 7.31
CA GLN A 14 -7.22 -15.34 7.26
C GLN A 14 -5.78 -14.97 6.90
N ASN A 15 -4.77 -15.66 7.45
CA ASN A 15 -3.36 -15.43 7.13
C ASN A 15 -2.93 -15.99 5.75
N THR A 16 -3.61 -17.00 5.20
CA THR A 16 -3.30 -17.55 3.86
C THR A 16 -4.17 -17.00 2.74
N ALA A 17 -5.42 -16.59 3.02
CA ALA A 17 -6.29 -16.01 2.00
C ALA A 17 -5.86 -14.59 1.61
N TRP A 18 -5.28 -13.82 2.55
CA TRP A 18 -4.78 -12.48 2.25
C TRP A 18 -3.58 -12.51 1.31
N ASP A 19 -2.59 -13.37 1.58
CA ASP A 19 -1.44 -13.55 0.71
C ASP A 19 -1.85 -14.10 -0.67
N VAL A 20 -2.72 -15.12 -0.71
CA VAL A 20 -3.24 -15.69 -1.96
C VAL A 20 -4.03 -14.66 -2.77
N ALA A 21 -4.83 -13.81 -2.12
CA ALA A 21 -5.60 -12.77 -2.80
C ALA A 21 -4.71 -11.73 -3.48
N ARG A 22 -3.48 -11.52 -2.99
CA ARG A 22 -2.53 -10.53 -3.51
C ARG A 22 -1.58 -11.08 -4.56
N LEU A 23 -1.42 -12.41 -4.66
CA LEU A 23 -0.48 -13.04 -5.59
C LEU A 23 -0.65 -12.52 -7.02
N GLY A 24 0.45 -12.01 -7.58
CA GLY A 24 0.53 -11.53 -8.95
C GLY A 24 -0.14 -10.19 -9.21
N LYS A 25 -0.68 -9.53 -8.17
CA LYS A 25 -1.41 -8.27 -8.29
C LYS A 25 -0.57 -7.09 -7.84
N PHE A 26 -0.77 -5.96 -8.50
CA PHE A 26 -0.23 -4.68 -8.06
C PHE A 26 -0.99 -4.21 -6.81
N THR A 27 -0.27 -3.80 -5.78
CA THR A 27 -0.79 -3.49 -4.45
C THR A 27 -0.61 -2.00 -4.19
N GLY A 28 -1.59 -1.36 -3.54
CA GLY A 28 -1.49 0.07 -3.17
C GLY A 28 -0.16 0.42 -2.49
N SER A 29 0.30 -0.42 -1.56
CA SER A 29 1.55 -0.24 -0.81
C SER A 29 2.83 -0.21 -1.64
N ARG A 30 2.79 -0.69 -2.90
CA ARG A 30 3.93 -0.72 -3.81
C ARG A 30 3.65 -0.04 -5.14
N LEU A 31 2.51 0.64 -5.27
CA LEU A 31 2.15 1.30 -6.52
C LEU A 31 3.18 2.37 -6.91
N GLY A 32 3.76 3.08 -5.93
CA GLY A 32 4.82 4.08 -6.14
C GLY A 32 6.04 3.56 -6.91
N ASP A 33 6.36 2.28 -6.80
CA ASP A 33 7.49 1.68 -7.53
C ASP A 33 7.32 1.81 -9.05
N LEU A 34 6.08 1.72 -9.56
CA LEU A 34 5.79 1.88 -10.99
C LEU A 34 5.99 3.31 -11.49
N PHE A 35 5.97 4.29 -10.58
CA PHE A 35 6.14 5.71 -10.89
C PHE A 35 7.60 6.18 -10.77
N THR A 36 8.49 5.33 -10.26
CA THR A 36 9.92 5.64 -10.19
C THR A 36 10.47 5.85 -11.60
N GLN A 37 11.07 7.02 -11.84
CA GLN A 37 11.61 7.40 -13.14
C GLN A 37 12.96 6.72 -13.43
N PRO A 38 13.25 6.37 -14.70
CA PRO A 38 14.59 5.97 -15.12
C PRO A 38 15.64 7.03 -14.76
N LYS A 39 16.89 6.59 -14.53
CA LYS A 39 17.98 7.50 -14.12
C LYS A 39 18.45 8.43 -15.24
N THR A 40 18.34 8.01 -16.49
CA THR A 40 18.84 8.76 -17.64
C THR A 40 17.69 9.42 -18.38
N LYS A 41 17.91 10.65 -18.88
CA LYS A 41 16.92 11.37 -19.68
C LYS A 41 16.53 10.61 -20.94
N ALA A 42 17.50 9.95 -21.59
CA ALA A 42 17.25 9.15 -22.78
C ALA A 42 16.27 7.98 -22.51
N ALA A 43 16.41 7.27 -21.38
CA ALA A 43 15.49 6.20 -21.00
C ALA A 43 14.10 6.74 -20.63
N GLN A 44 14.03 7.90 -19.98
CA GLN A 44 12.77 8.60 -19.71
C GLN A 44 12.05 8.97 -21.02
N GLU A 45 12.77 9.57 -21.97
CA GLU A 45 12.26 9.98 -23.28
C GLU A 45 11.84 8.77 -24.14
N ALA A 46 12.52 7.63 -23.98
CA ALA A 46 12.17 6.37 -24.62
C ALA A 46 10.97 5.65 -23.96
N GLY A 47 10.47 6.14 -22.82
CA GLY A 47 9.35 5.56 -22.10
C GLY A 47 9.67 4.21 -21.44
N GLU A 48 10.95 3.97 -21.14
CA GLU A 48 11.43 2.76 -20.47
C GLU A 48 11.00 2.71 -19.00
N TRP A 49 10.89 1.50 -18.45
CA TRP A 49 10.69 1.32 -17.02
C TRP A 49 11.99 1.62 -16.26
N SER A 50 11.88 2.19 -15.06
CA SER A 50 13.03 2.21 -14.15
C SER A 50 13.31 0.79 -13.65
N LYS A 51 14.53 0.57 -13.15
CA LYS A 51 14.90 -0.71 -12.50
C LYS A 51 13.98 -1.05 -11.32
N THR A 52 13.48 -0.05 -10.60
CA THR A 52 12.54 -0.24 -9.48
C THR A 52 11.19 -0.75 -10.00
N ALA A 53 10.63 -0.10 -11.02
CA ALA A 53 9.38 -0.51 -11.65
C ALA A 53 9.49 -1.92 -12.28
N GLU A 54 10.57 -2.17 -13.03
CA GLU A 54 10.84 -3.45 -13.66
C GLU A 54 10.96 -4.58 -12.63
N ASN A 55 11.71 -4.37 -11.55
CA ASN A 55 11.82 -5.34 -10.45
C ASN A 55 10.47 -5.63 -9.80
N TYR A 56 9.60 -4.62 -9.63
CA TYR A 56 8.27 -4.84 -9.08
C TYR A 56 7.38 -5.65 -10.03
N ILE A 57 7.38 -5.33 -11.33
CA ILE A 57 6.65 -6.08 -12.35
C ILE A 57 7.12 -7.54 -12.37
N LEU A 58 8.43 -7.77 -12.38
CA LEU A 58 9.03 -9.10 -12.32
C LEU A 58 8.67 -9.86 -11.05
N SER A 59 8.61 -9.20 -9.89
CA SER A 59 8.20 -9.87 -8.66
C SER A 59 6.77 -10.40 -8.77
N LYS A 60 5.87 -9.67 -9.44
CA LYS A 60 4.50 -10.14 -9.71
C LYS A 60 4.43 -11.28 -10.72
N VAL A 61 5.33 -11.32 -11.71
CA VAL A 61 5.48 -12.52 -12.56
C VAL A 61 5.90 -13.72 -11.70
N MET A 62 6.91 -13.56 -10.85
CA MET A 62 7.43 -14.65 -10.02
C MET A 62 6.43 -15.13 -8.98
N GLU A 63 5.61 -14.25 -8.41
CA GLU A 63 4.49 -14.65 -7.53
C GLU A 63 3.49 -15.57 -8.25
N ILE A 64 3.17 -15.29 -9.53
CA ILE A 64 2.28 -16.13 -10.33
C ILE A 64 2.93 -17.49 -10.61
N VAL A 65 4.22 -17.48 -11.01
CA VAL A 65 4.95 -18.70 -11.38
C VAL A 65 5.16 -19.62 -10.17
N THR A 66 5.51 -19.05 -9.02
CA THR A 66 5.89 -19.83 -7.83
C THR A 66 4.72 -20.12 -6.90
N GLY A 67 3.63 -19.35 -7.00
CA GLY A 67 2.55 -19.36 -6.01
C GLY A 67 2.97 -18.83 -4.63
N GLN A 68 4.12 -18.15 -4.54
CA GLN A 68 4.68 -17.65 -3.28
C GLN A 68 4.83 -16.14 -3.32
N SER A 69 4.37 -15.48 -2.24
CA SER A 69 4.55 -14.04 -2.06
C SER A 69 6.04 -13.69 -1.96
N GLN A 70 6.45 -12.62 -2.64
CA GLN A 70 7.81 -12.08 -2.55
C GLN A 70 7.96 -11.01 -1.46
N ASP A 71 6.86 -10.60 -0.80
CA ASP A 71 6.84 -9.58 0.25
C ASP A 71 7.19 -10.14 1.65
N GLY A 72 7.58 -11.42 1.75
CA GLY A 72 7.64 -12.17 3.02
C GLY A 72 8.93 -12.06 3.87
N ALA A 73 9.90 -11.22 3.51
CA ALA A 73 11.11 -11.06 4.33
C ALA A 73 10.83 -10.10 5.50
N SER A 74 10.68 -10.63 6.73
CA SER A 74 10.64 -9.81 7.95
C SER A 74 11.94 -9.01 8.07
N SER A 75 11.79 -7.74 8.45
CA SER A 75 12.89 -6.82 8.72
C SER A 75 12.56 -6.01 9.97
N ALA A 76 13.57 -5.46 10.63
CA ALA A 76 13.37 -4.61 11.81
C ALA A 76 12.40 -3.45 11.55
N ALA A 77 12.30 -2.98 10.30
CA ALA A 77 11.35 -1.93 9.93
C ALA A 77 9.91 -2.42 9.84
N ILE A 78 9.69 -3.62 9.32
CA ILE A 78 8.36 -4.26 9.26
C ILE A 78 7.90 -4.62 10.66
N ASP A 79 8.78 -5.21 11.48
CA ASP A 79 8.45 -5.63 12.84
C ASP A 79 8.08 -4.40 13.70
N HIS A 80 8.83 -3.31 13.58
CA HIS A 80 8.51 -2.04 14.24
C HIS A 80 7.17 -1.46 13.77
N GLY A 81 6.88 -1.54 12.46
CA GLY A 81 5.57 -1.15 11.93
C GLY A 81 4.43 -1.92 12.59
N ASN A 82 4.53 -3.24 12.56
CA ASN A 82 3.51 -4.15 13.10
C ASN A 82 3.30 -3.98 14.61
N GLU A 83 4.38 -3.76 15.36
CA GLU A 83 4.34 -3.54 16.82
C GLU A 83 3.49 -2.32 17.18
N TRP A 84 3.64 -1.21 16.45
CA TRP A 84 3.08 0.08 16.84
C TRP A 84 1.80 0.48 16.11
N GLU A 85 1.47 -0.17 15.00
CA GLU A 85 0.33 0.21 14.16
C GLU A 85 -0.99 0.27 14.93
N GLU A 86 -1.29 -0.73 15.75
CA GLU A 86 -2.56 -0.76 16.49
C GLU A 86 -2.64 0.38 17.52
N THR A 87 -1.54 0.65 18.23
CA THR A 87 -1.44 1.79 19.14
C THR A 87 -1.63 3.10 18.39
N ALA A 88 -0.96 3.25 17.25
CA ALA A 88 -1.04 4.43 16.39
C ALA A 88 -2.47 4.68 15.89
N LEU A 89 -3.18 3.63 15.45
CA LEU A 89 -4.56 3.71 14.98
C LEU A 89 -5.53 4.13 16.10
N LEU A 90 -5.37 3.56 17.30
CA LEU A 90 -6.20 3.93 18.46
C LEU A 90 -5.95 5.36 18.92
N GLU A 91 -4.71 5.84 18.84
CA GLU A 91 -4.40 7.25 19.11
C GLU A 91 -5.00 8.19 18.06
N LEU A 92 -4.89 7.83 16.78
CA LEU A 92 -5.50 8.59 15.70
C LEU A 92 -7.03 8.64 15.85
N GLN A 93 -7.66 7.50 16.13
CA GLN A 93 -9.10 7.40 16.35
C GLN A 93 -9.57 8.40 17.41
N LYS A 94 -8.87 8.45 18.56
CA LYS A 94 -9.15 9.41 19.63
C LYS A 94 -8.90 10.85 19.19
N ALA A 95 -7.79 11.10 18.48
CA ALA A 95 -7.40 12.43 18.03
C ALA A 95 -8.42 13.05 17.05
N ILE A 96 -9.03 12.23 16.19
CA ILE A 96 -10.03 12.69 15.21
C ILE A 96 -11.47 12.58 15.73
N GLY A 97 -11.68 12.00 16.92
CA GLY A 97 -13.01 11.81 17.51
C GLY A 97 -13.87 10.78 16.78
N SER A 98 -13.27 9.75 16.18
CA SER A 98 -14.01 8.69 15.47
C SER A 98 -14.68 7.74 16.48
N PRO A 99 -16.01 7.52 16.41
CA PRO A 99 -16.71 6.58 17.28
C PRO A 99 -16.23 5.14 17.11
N ASP A 100 -16.28 4.34 18.18
CA ASP A 100 -15.84 2.93 18.15
C ASP A 100 -16.66 2.12 17.13
N GLU A 101 -17.98 2.31 17.06
CA GLU A 101 -18.87 1.62 16.14
C GLU A 101 -18.72 2.03 14.67
N LYS A 102 -17.92 3.08 14.42
CA LYS A 102 -17.59 3.60 13.08
C LYS A 102 -16.14 3.39 12.72
N THR A 103 -15.39 2.69 13.58
CA THR A 103 -13.97 2.41 13.39
C THR A 103 -13.80 0.94 13.00
N GLN A 104 -13.21 0.72 11.84
CA GLN A 104 -12.84 -0.61 11.34
C GLN A 104 -11.34 -0.66 11.13
N LEU A 105 -10.64 -1.40 11.98
CA LEU A 105 -9.19 -1.59 11.87
C LEU A 105 -8.86 -2.74 10.92
N ARG A 106 -7.76 -2.61 10.17
CA ARG A 106 -7.19 -3.61 9.27
C ARG A 106 -8.21 -4.30 8.35
N PRO A 107 -9.03 -3.54 7.61
CA PRO A 107 -9.88 -4.12 6.58
C PRO A 107 -9.05 -4.95 5.59
N GLY A 108 -9.57 -6.13 5.22
CA GLY A 108 -8.90 -7.03 4.28
C GLY A 108 -8.67 -6.42 2.90
N PHE A 109 -7.80 -7.08 2.12
CA PHE A 109 -7.47 -6.67 0.76
C PHE A 109 -8.72 -6.67 -0.15
N LYS A 110 -8.97 -5.56 -0.84
CA LYS A 110 -10.02 -5.42 -1.85
C LYS A 110 -9.39 -5.26 -3.23
N LEU A 111 -9.94 -5.99 -4.20
CA LEU A 111 -9.60 -5.79 -5.61
C LEU A 111 -10.20 -4.48 -6.12
N PHE A 112 -9.38 -3.69 -6.80
CA PHE A 112 -9.86 -2.64 -7.68
C PHE A 112 -10.24 -3.26 -9.03
N ASN A 113 -9.38 -4.13 -9.56
CA ASN A 113 -9.62 -4.90 -10.77
C ASN A 113 -8.91 -6.27 -10.68
N GLU A 114 -8.87 -7.03 -11.78
CA GLU A 114 -8.33 -8.39 -11.81
C GLU A 114 -6.83 -8.48 -11.45
N TYR A 115 -6.09 -7.39 -11.63
CA TYR A 115 -4.64 -7.35 -11.50
C TYR A 115 -4.14 -6.34 -10.45
N SER A 116 -5.03 -5.66 -9.73
CA SER A 116 -4.64 -4.68 -8.72
C SER A 116 -5.64 -4.53 -7.57
N GLY A 117 -5.16 -4.04 -6.44
CA GLY A 117 -6.00 -3.78 -5.27
C GLY A 117 -5.25 -3.14 -4.11
N ALA A 118 -5.97 -2.91 -3.02
CA ALA A 118 -5.45 -2.23 -1.85
C ALA A 118 -6.00 -2.83 -0.55
N SER A 119 -5.29 -2.60 0.55
CA SER A 119 -5.67 -2.96 1.91
C SER A 119 -5.32 -1.78 2.80
N PRO A 120 -6.30 -1.03 3.30
CA PRO A 120 -6.04 0.13 4.12
C PRO A 120 -5.88 -0.24 5.59
N ASP A 121 -5.31 0.66 6.38
CA ASP A 121 -5.02 0.38 7.79
C ASP A 121 -6.29 0.52 8.65
N ALA A 122 -7.17 1.46 8.30
CA ALA A 122 -8.49 1.57 8.89
C ALA A 122 -9.51 2.31 8.01
N PHE A 123 -10.78 2.12 8.34
CA PHE A 123 -11.85 3.09 8.07
C PHE A 123 -12.30 3.71 9.38
N MET A 124 -12.53 5.03 9.35
CA MET A 124 -12.98 5.83 10.49
C MET A 124 -14.07 6.82 10.06
N GLN A 125 -14.58 7.61 11.00
CA GLN A 125 -15.48 8.72 10.73
C GLN A 125 -14.86 10.03 11.20
N LEU A 126 -14.86 11.04 10.33
CA LEU A 126 -14.45 12.41 10.64
C LEU A 126 -15.59 13.34 10.23
N ALA A 127 -16.13 14.12 11.17
CA ALA A 127 -17.24 15.04 10.95
C ALA A 127 -18.40 14.40 10.14
N ASP A 128 -18.88 13.24 10.60
CA ASP A 128 -19.97 12.47 9.98
C ASP A 128 -19.71 11.89 8.58
N THR A 129 -18.47 12.01 8.09
CA THR A 129 -18.04 11.45 6.81
C THR A 129 -17.11 10.26 7.03
N LYS A 130 -17.36 9.16 6.29
CA LYS A 130 -16.45 8.01 6.26
C LYS A 130 -15.12 8.45 5.64
N ILE A 131 -14.02 8.11 6.29
CA ILE A 131 -12.66 8.41 5.83
C ILE A 131 -11.79 7.15 5.89
N GLY A 132 -10.92 6.97 4.90
CA GLY A 132 -9.89 5.94 4.95
C GLY A 132 -8.65 6.41 5.70
N VAL A 133 -7.86 5.48 6.20
CA VAL A 133 -6.63 5.78 6.96
C VAL A 133 -5.46 4.98 6.39
N GLU A 134 -4.34 5.67 6.25
CA GLU A 134 -3.00 5.10 6.02
C GLU A 134 -2.07 5.68 7.09
N ILE A 135 -1.56 4.83 7.98
CA ILE A 135 -0.71 5.22 9.10
C ILE A 135 0.66 4.56 9.02
N LYS A 136 1.71 5.36 9.22
CA LYS A 136 3.10 4.88 9.15
C LYS A 136 3.77 5.00 10.52
N CYS A 137 4.31 3.87 10.99
CA CYS A 137 5.20 3.84 12.15
C CYS A 137 6.66 3.66 11.68
N PRO A 138 7.36 4.74 11.29
CA PRO A 138 8.66 4.61 10.65
C PRO A 138 9.74 4.16 11.63
N TYR A 139 10.48 3.13 11.22
CA TYR A 139 11.66 2.66 11.96
C TYR A 139 12.71 3.75 12.19
N ASN A 140 12.97 4.58 11.18
CA ASN A 140 13.86 5.74 11.30
C ASN A 140 13.07 7.00 11.72
N PRO A 141 13.32 7.59 12.91
CA PRO A 141 12.66 8.81 13.36
C PRO A 141 12.74 10.00 12.39
N ILE A 142 13.79 10.06 11.55
CA ILE A 142 13.94 11.11 10.54
C ILE A 142 12.73 11.13 9.60
N ASN A 143 12.20 9.96 9.23
CA ASN A 143 11.03 9.87 8.36
C ASN A 143 9.80 10.47 9.03
N HIS A 144 9.59 10.23 10.34
CA HIS A 144 8.51 10.85 11.09
C HIS A 144 8.64 12.38 11.08
N TYR A 145 9.84 12.91 11.31
CA TYR A 145 10.10 14.36 11.21
C TYR A 145 9.74 14.94 9.84
N HIS A 146 10.05 14.22 8.74
CA HIS A 146 9.63 14.64 7.40
C HIS A 146 8.12 14.55 7.21
N HIS A 147 7.50 13.48 7.69
CA HIS A 147 6.05 13.30 7.61
C HIS A 147 5.28 14.40 8.35
N CYS A 148 5.81 14.92 9.47
CA CYS A 148 5.22 16.04 10.21
C CYS A 148 5.14 17.36 9.43
N LYS A 149 5.71 17.42 8.22
CA LYS A 149 5.61 18.57 7.30
C LYS A 149 4.47 18.43 6.29
N ILE A 150 3.82 17.28 6.22
CA ILE A 150 2.74 17.01 5.27
C ILE A 150 1.45 17.65 5.79
N GLN A 151 0.86 18.56 5.02
CA GLN A 151 -0.43 19.19 5.35
C GLN A 151 -1.53 18.90 4.31
N SER A 152 -1.16 18.32 3.17
CA SER A 152 -2.02 18.05 2.03
C SER A 152 -1.51 16.87 1.20
N GLU A 153 -2.32 16.41 0.23
CA GLU A 153 -1.90 15.42 -0.76
C GLU A 153 -0.74 15.92 -1.64
N ALA A 154 -0.67 17.24 -1.90
CA ALA A 154 0.44 17.84 -2.64
C ALA A 154 1.76 17.73 -1.86
N ASP A 155 1.74 18.00 -0.55
CA ASP A 155 2.92 17.82 0.30
C ASP A 155 3.32 16.34 0.39
N LEU A 156 2.35 15.44 0.50
CA LEU A 156 2.60 14.00 0.51
C LEU A 156 3.28 13.58 -0.78
N LYS A 157 2.81 14.04 -1.95
CA LYS A 157 3.42 13.74 -3.26
C LYS A 157 4.88 14.16 -3.34
N VAL A 158 5.22 15.32 -2.77
CA VAL A 158 6.59 15.87 -2.80
C VAL A 158 7.50 15.18 -1.78
N ILE A 159 7.01 14.97 -0.55
CA ILE A 159 7.81 14.43 0.56
C ILE A 159 7.98 12.92 0.44
N ASN A 160 6.93 12.21 0.04
CA ASN A 160 6.93 10.77 -0.12
C ASN A 160 5.94 10.34 -1.22
N SER A 161 6.41 10.35 -2.46
CA SER A 161 5.61 9.98 -3.63
C SER A 161 5.04 8.56 -3.55
N ASP A 162 5.72 7.64 -2.88
CA ASP A 162 5.26 6.25 -2.78
C ASP A 162 4.00 6.16 -1.94
N TYR A 163 3.96 6.86 -0.81
CA TYR A 163 2.77 6.93 0.04
C TYR A 163 1.65 7.75 -0.60
N TYR A 164 1.99 8.75 -1.42
CA TYR A 164 1.00 9.45 -2.23
C TYR A 164 0.25 8.49 -3.17
N TRP A 165 0.99 7.71 -3.97
CA TRP A 165 0.38 6.75 -4.89
C TRP A 165 -0.38 5.65 -4.16
N GLN A 166 0.09 5.22 -2.99
CA GLN A 166 -0.65 4.31 -2.12
C GLN A 166 -2.00 4.91 -1.69
N VAL A 167 -2.02 6.15 -1.20
CA VAL A 167 -3.23 6.84 -0.75
C VAL A 167 -4.21 7.07 -1.91
N GLN A 168 -3.73 7.48 -3.09
CA GLN A 168 -4.58 7.62 -4.29
C GLN A 168 -5.17 6.26 -4.71
N MET A 169 -4.38 5.18 -4.68
CA MET A 169 -4.88 3.83 -4.98
C MET A 169 -5.93 3.34 -3.99
N ASN A 170 -5.74 3.62 -2.71
CA ASN A 170 -6.72 3.30 -1.68
C ASN A 170 -8.04 4.03 -1.94
N MET A 171 -8.00 5.34 -2.19
CA MET A 171 -9.19 6.13 -2.55
C MET A 171 -9.89 5.59 -3.81
N LEU A 172 -9.12 5.25 -4.85
CA LEU A 172 -9.63 4.66 -6.08
C LEU A 172 -10.31 3.29 -5.85
N THR A 173 -9.68 2.42 -5.04
CA THR A 173 -10.19 1.06 -4.76
C THR A 173 -11.48 1.07 -3.94
N TYR A 174 -11.61 2.03 -3.02
CA TYR A 174 -12.73 2.08 -2.07
C TYR A 174 -13.79 3.13 -2.41
N GLU A 175 -13.58 3.93 -3.47
CA GLU A 175 -14.50 4.98 -3.92
C GLU A 175 -14.77 6.02 -2.81
N ILE A 176 -13.72 6.40 -2.08
CA ILE A 176 -13.76 7.37 -0.98
C ILE A 176 -12.87 8.55 -1.37
N GLY A 177 -13.40 9.78 -1.35
CA GLY A 177 -12.69 10.96 -1.83
C GLY A 177 -11.69 11.60 -0.86
N GLY A 178 -11.62 11.11 0.39
CA GLY A 178 -10.73 11.63 1.42
C GLY A 178 -10.03 10.52 2.20
N TRP A 179 -8.78 10.76 2.54
CA TRP A 179 -7.92 9.79 3.22
C TRP A 179 -7.03 10.48 4.24
N ILE A 180 -6.92 9.94 5.44
CA ILE A 180 -5.95 10.41 6.42
C ILE A 180 -4.62 9.72 6.13
N PHE A 181 -3.60 10.51 5.84
CA PHE A 181 -2.21 10.06 6.00
C PHE A 181 -1.76 10.44 7.42
N ALA A 182 -1.27 9.47 8.18
CA ALA A 182 -0.77 9.66 9.52
C ALA A 182 0.64 9.09 9.67
N SER A 183 1.41 9.69 10.58
CA SER A 183 2.67 9.11 11.04
C SER A 183 2.73 9.10 12.55
N PHE A 184 3.15 7.97 13.10
CA PHE A 184 3.29 7.78 14.53
C PHE A 184 4.70 7.33 14.89
N ASP A 185 5.29 7.92 15.92
CA ASP A 185 6.56 7.47 16.46
C ASP A 185 6.53 7.54 18.00
N PRO A 186 6.48 6.38 18.69
CA PRO A 186 6.33 6.30 20.14
C PRO A 186 7.53 6.88 20.90
N ARG A 187 8.67 7.12 20.22
CA ARG A 187 9.90 7.65 20.81
C ARG A 187 9.87 9.18 20.92
N GLN A 188 8.92 9.85 20.29
CA GLN A 188 8.81 11.30 20.27
C GLN A 188 8.09 11.84 21.52
N PRO A 189 8.25 13.14 21.84
CA PRO A 189 7.43 13.81 22.84
C PRO A 189 5.94 13.64 22.54
N GLU A 190 5.10 13.56 23.58
CA GLU A 190 3.66 13.28 23.47
C GLU A 190 2.93 14.17 22.45
N HIS A 191 3.22 15.48 22.45
CA HIS A 191 2.62 16.45 21.53
C HIS A 191 3.15 16.39 20.08
N ARG A 192 4.09 15.48 19.79
CA ARG A 192 4.69 15.28 18.47
C ARG A 192 4.63 13.85 17.97
N ARG A 193 4.32 12.87 18.83
CA ARG A 193 4.35 11.44 18.46
C ARG A 193 3.33 11.05 17.40
N LEU A 194 2.25 11.81 17.23
CA LEU A 194 1.24 11.60 16.19
C LEU A 194 1.14 12.86 15.33
N HIS A 195 1.25 12.66 14.02
CA HIS A 195 0.94 13.66 13.00
C HIS A 195 -0.08 13.07 12.02
N TRP A 196 -1.02 13.89 11.54
CA TRP A 196 -1.94 13.47 10.50
C TRP A 196 -2.39 14.65 9.62
N ALA A 197 -2.71 14.34 8.37
CA ALA A 197 -3.27 15.27 7.39
C ALA A 197 -4.29 14.56 6.50
N ILE A 198 -5.29 15.31 6.05
CA ILE A 198 -6.28 14.81 5.08
C ILE A 198 -5.69 15.02 3.68
N CYS A 199 -5.65 13.94 2.91
CA CYS A 199 -5.33 13.92 1.51
C CYS A 199 -6.62 13.68 0.72
N TYR A 200 -6.79 14.41 -0.38
CA TYR A 200 -7.96 14.25 -1.25
C TYR A 200 -7.61 13.51 -2.54
N ALA A 201 -8.65 12.92 -3.13
CA ALA A 201 -8.56 12.31 -4.44
C ALA A 201 -8.15 13.34 -5.50
N VAL A 202 -7.19 12.98 -6.34
CA VAL A 202 -6.75 13.77 -7.49
C VAL A 202 -7.11 13.00 -8.76
N PRO A 203 -8.24 13.32 -9.42
CA PRO A 203 -8.78 12.51 -10.53
C PRO A 203 -7.78 12.28 -11.68
N GLU A 204 -6.98 13.29 -12.02
CA GLU A 204 -5.99 13.21 -13.08
C GLU A 204 -4.88 12.21 -12.73
N ASP A 205 -4.41 12.21 -11.48
CA ASP A 205 -3.41 11.27 -11.01
C ASP A 205 -3.99 9.86 -10.86
N MET A 206 -5.26 9.73 -10.43
CA MET A 206 -5.95 8.44 -10.39
C MET A 206 -6.06 7.82 -11.79
N GLN A 207 -6.41 8.62 -12.80
CA GLN A 207 -6.43 8.17 -14.19
C GLN A 207 -5.02 7.75 -14.64
N LEU A 208 -4.00 8.54 -14.32
CA LEU A 208 -2.62 8.17 -14.61
C LEU A 208 -2.20 6.84 -13.93
N ALA A 209 -2.64 6.60 -12.69
CA ALA A 209 -2.41 5.35 -12.00
C ALA A 209 -3.07 4.16 -12.70
N ILE A 210 -4.29 4.32 -13.20
CA ILE A 210 -4.96 3.29 -14.02
C ILE A 210 -4.13 2.99 -15.27
N ASP A 211 -3.71 4.02 -16.00
CA ASP A 211 -2.95 3.86 -17.25
C ASP A 211 -1.59 3.20 -17.02
N VAL A 212 -0.88 3.60 -15.96
CA VAL A 212 0.42 3.00 -15.58
C VAL A 212 0.25 1.55 -15.16
N MET A 213 -0.76 1.20 -14.37
CA MET A 213 -1.02 -0.19 -13.98
C MET A 213 -1.39 -1.06 -15.18
N GLU A 214 -2.17 -0.56 -16.14
CA GLU A 214 -2.51 -1.29 -17.36
C GLU A 214 -1.25 -1.54 -18.22
N LYS A 215 -0.39 -0.53 -18.40
CA LYS A 215 0.90 -0.69 -19.08
C LYS A 215 1.79 -1.72 -18.37
N ALA A 216 1.87 -1.65 -17.03
CA ALA A 216 2.65 -2.58 -16.23
C ALA A 216 2.09 -4.02 -16.32
N LYS A 217 0.78 -4.18 -16.34
CA LYS A 217 0.09 -5.45 -16.53
C LYS A 217 0.40 -6.06 -17.89
N HIS A 218 0.37 -5.25 -18.96
CA HIS A 218 0.73 -5.74 -20.30
C HIS A 218 2.16 -6.28 -20.32
N TYR A 219 3.11 -5.53 -19.74
CA TYR A 219 4.52 -5.95 -19.69
C TYR A 219 4.73 -7.19 -18.82
N ARG A 220 4.06 -7.27 -17.66
CA ARG A 220 4.04 -8.46 -16.79
C ARG A 220 3.60 -9.71 -17.57
N ASP A 221 2.49 -9.61 -18.32
CA ASP A 221 1.93 -10.75 -19.04
C ASP A 221 2.80 -11.19 -20.22
N GLN A 222 3.48 -10.25 -20.88
CA GLN A 222 4.49 -10.57 -21.90
C GLN A 222 5.62 -11.40 -21.30
N ILE A 223 6.21 -10.94 -20.18
CA ILE A 223 7.31 -11.66 -19.51
C ILE A 223 6.83 -13.03 -19.00
N LEU A 224 5.62 -13.11 -18.44
CA LEU A 224 5.04 -14.36 -17.97
C LEU A 224 4.91 -15.38 -19.12
N ASN A 225 4.37 -14.94 -20.27
CA ASN A 225 4.22 -15.81 -21.44
C ASN A 225 5.59 -16.26 -21.98
N GLU A 226 6.56 -15.36 -22.06
CA GLU A 226 7.92 -15.71 -22.45
C GLU A 226 8.53 -16.73 -21.49
N TRP A 227 8.39 -16.53 -20.17
CA TRP A 227 8.95 -17.44 -19.17
C TRP A 227 8.29 -18.84 -19.19
N MET A 228 6.97 -18.90 -19.37
CA MET A 228 6.22 -20.16 -19.33
C MET A 228 6.27 -20.95 -20.63
N PHE A 229 6.40 -20.29 -21.79
CA PHE A 229 6.20 -20.92 -23.09
C PHE A 229 7.35 -20.78 -24.09
N ASN A 230 8.36 -19.94 -23.84
CA ASN A 230 9.58 -20.01 -24.66
C ASN A 230 10.39 -21.25 -24.30
N ASN A 231 10.11 -22.35 -24.99
CA ASN A 231 10.99 -23.50 -25.09
C ASN A 231 12.33 -23.04 -25.68
N LYS A 232 13.30 -22.73 -24.82
CA LYS A 232 14.69 -22.84 -25.22
C LYS A 232 14.96 -24.33 -25.38
N ASN A 233 14.73 -24.84 -26.60
CA ASN A 233 15.52 -25.92 -27.15
C ASN A 233 17.00 -25.51 -26.99
N LYS A 234 17.61 -25.94 -25.91
CA LYS A 234 19.05 -25.98 -25.70
C LYS A 234 19.39 -27.33 -25.10
#